data_AF-A0A8S3BWY0-F1
#
_entry.id   AF-A0A8S3BWY0-F1
#
_cell.length_a   1.000
_cell.length_b   1.000
_cell.length_c   1.000
_cell.angle_alpha   90.00
_cell.angle_beta   90.00
_cell.angle_gamma   90.00
#
_symmetry.space_group_name_H-M   'P 1'
#
loop_
_entity.id
_entity.type
_entity.pdbx_description
1 polymer ?
#
loop_
_entity_poly.entity_id
_entity_poly.type
_entity_poly.pdbx_seq_one_letter_code
_entity_poly.pdbx_strand_id
1 'polypeptide(L)' 'MAKRGPKKDDPGMIFLIPELCCITGISDSMRQDFSLMKEMSTYTHVGPNERFE' A
#
# COMPACT_ATOMS: atom_id res chain seq x y z
N MET A 1 12.20 16.83 -43.32
CA MET A 1 11.26 15.92 -42.64
C MET A 1 12.05 15.08 -41.64
N ALA A 2 11.91 15.33 -40.33
CA ALA A 2 12.50 14.49 -39.29
C ALA A 2 11.38 14.00 -38.37
N LYS A 3 11.06 12.71 -38.45
CA LYS A 3 10.02 12.05 -37.66
C LYS A 3 10.43 12.07 -36.17
N ARG A 4 9.67 12.78 -35.33
CA ARG A 4 9.75 12.65 -33.87
C ARG A 4 9.15 11.29 -33.49
N GLY A 5 10.01 10.37 -33.05
CA GLY A 5 9.57 9.10 -32.45
C GLY A 5 8.77 9.35 -31.15
N PRO A 6 8.00 8.37 -30.66
CA PRO A 6 7.17 8.53 -29.48
C PRO A 6 8.04 8.86 -28.26
N LYS A 7 7.71 9.95 -27.56
CA LYS A 7 8.27 10.26 -26.25
C LYS A 7 7.93 9.09 -25.33
N LYS A 8 8.93 8.40 -24.80
CA LYS A 8 8.73 7.55 -23.62
C LYS A 8 8.27 8.49 -22.51
N ASP A 9 7.18 8.14 -21.85
CA ASP A 9 6.70 8.83 -20.66
C ASP A 9 7.74 8.65 -19.55
N ASP A 10 8.78 9.47 -19.55
CA ASP A 10 9.68 9.62 -18.40
C ASP A 10 8.82 10.17 -17.26
N PRO A 11 8.57 9.39 -16.18
CA PRO A 11 7.89 9.93 -15.03
C PRO A 11 8.83 10.99 -14.46
N GLY A 12 8.55 12.27 -14.73
CA GLY A 12 9.38 13.37 -14.25
C GLY A 12 9.58 13.32 -12.73
N MET A 13 10.55 14.08 -12.23
CA MET A 13 10.84 14.15 -10.79
C MET A 13 9.58 14.51 -9.98
N ILE A 14 9.10 13.59 -9.13
CA ILE A 14 7.96 13.80 -8.24
C ILE A 14 8.50 14.19 -6.86
N PHE A 15 8.09 15.37 -6.37
CA PHE A 15 8.40 15.81 -5.01
C PHE A 15 7.23 15.49 -4.08
N LEU A 16 7.49 14.73 -3.02
CA LEU A 16 6.52 14.39 -2.00
C LEU A 16 6.63 15.37 -0.83
N ILE A 17 5.49 15.80 -0.30
CA ILE A 17 5.40 16.56 0.95
C ILE A 17 5.10 15.55 2.06
N PRO A 18 6.01 15.28 3.01
CA PRO A 18 5.82 14.25 4.04
C PRO A 18 4.53 14.41 4.83
N GLU A 19 4.13 15.65 5.12
CA GLU A 19 2.91 15.98 5.86
C GLU A 19 1.62 15.58 5.13
N LEU A 20 1.67 15.34 3.81
CA LEU A 20 0.54 14.88 3.01
C LEU A 20 0.58 13.38 2.77
N CYS A 21 1.63 12.68 3.22
CA CYS A 21 1.81 11.25 3.01
C CYS A 21 1.52 10.49 4.30
N CYS A 22 0.73 9.42 4.20
CA CYS A 22 0.55 8.47 5.29
C CYS A 22 1.40 7.25 5.04
N ILE A 23 2.09 6.77 6.08
CA ILE A 23 2.78 5.49 6.03
C ILE A 23 1.71 4.40 5.91
N THR A 24 1.89 3.52 4.93
CA THR A 24 1.00 2.38 4.69
C THR A 24 1.67 1.08 5.08
N GLY A 25 0.86 0.08 5.41
CA GLY A 25 1.34 -1.24 5.77
C GLY A 25 1.77 -1.33 7.23
N ILE A 26 2.32 -2.48 7.58
CA ILE A 26 2.67 -2.85 8.96
C ILE A 26 4.16 -3.16 8.98
N SER A 27 4.91 -2.51 9.88
CA SER A 27 6.35 -2.77 10.05
C SER A 27 6.59 -4.16 10.64
N ASP A 28 7.82 -4.68 10.49
CA ASP A 28 8.17 -5.99 11.07
C ASP A 28 8.06 -6.00 12.60
N SER A 29 8.37 -4.88 13.25
CA SER A 29 8.18 -4.74 14.71
C SER A 29 6.71 -4.85 15.12
N MET A 30 5.80 -4.23 14.35
CA MET A 30 4.36 -4.33 14.60
C MET A 30 3.84 -5.74 14.31
N ARG A 31 4.38 -6.43 13.27
CA ARG A 31 4.03 -7.84 12.99
C ARG A 31 4.47 -8.79 14.10
N GLN A 32 5.57 -8.48 14.78
CA GLN A 32 6.06 -9.25 15.93
C GLN A 32 5.28 -8.98 17.21
N ASP A 33 4.51 -7.89 17.27
CA ASP A 33 3.62 -7.60 18.39
C ASP A 33 2.33 -8.43 18.29
N PHE A 34 2.24 -9.44 19.15
CA PHE A 34 1.08 -10.35 19.22
C PHE A 34 -0.20 -9.65 19.69
N SER A 35 -0.12 -8.60 20.49
CA SER A 35 -1.31 -7.87 20.94
C SER A 35 -1.94 -7.15 19.76
N LEU A 36 -1.12 -6.44 18.99
CA LEU A 36 -1.54 -5.69 17.82
C LEU A 36 -2.09 -6.62 16.72
N MET A 37 -1.38 -7.73 16.43
CA MET A 37 -1.84 -8.69 15.42
C MET A 37 -3.12 -9.43 15.83
N LYS A 38 -3.32 -9.68 17.14
CA LYS A 38 -4.56 -10.30 17.65
C LYS A 38 -5.77 -9.41 17.41
N GLU A 39 -5.67 -8.12 17.71
CA GLU A 39 -6.74 -7.16 17.45
C GLU A 39 -7.00 -7.01 15.95
N MET A 40 -5.94 -6.93 15.13
CA MET A 40 -6.09 -6.85 13.68
C MET A 40 -6.77 -8.08 13.08
N SER A 41 -6.50 -9.27 13.62
CA SER A 41 -7.14 -10.50 13.18
C SER A 41 -8.65 -10.46 13.36
N THR A 42 -9.19 -9.74 14.34
CA THR A 42 -10.65 -9.63 14.52
C THR A 42 -11.34 -8.97 13.33
N TYR A 43 -10.68 -8.03 12.66
CA TYR A 43 -11.25 -7.30 11.53
C TYR A 43 -10.85 -7.86 10.16
N THR A 44 -9.73 -8.58 10.09
CA THR A 44 -9.18 -9.10 8.83
C THR A 44 -9.46 -10.57 8.61
N HIS A 45 -9.74 -11.33 9.67
CA HIS A 45 -10.06 -12.75 9.58
C HIS A 45 -11.54 -12.95 9.24
N VAL A 46 -11.83 -13.11 7.94
CA VAL A 46 -13.17 -13.40 7.45
C VAL A 46 -13.31 -14.91 7.23
N GLY A 47 -14.29 -15.53 7.91
CA GLY A 47 -14.61 -16.96 7.78
C GLY A 47 -15.19 -17.31 6.41
N PRO A 48 -15.17 -18.60 6.00
CA PRO A 48 -15.63 -19.00 4.67
C PRO A 48 -17.08 -18.59 4.40
N ASN A 49 -17.99 -18.79 5.35
CA ASN A 49 -19.40 -18.42 5.17
C ASN A 49 -19.59 -16.90 4.95
N GLU A 50 -18.87 -16.07 5.71
CA GLU A 50 -18.88 -14.60 5.57
C GLU A 50 -18.26 -14.11 4.25
N ARG A 51 -17.47 -14.94 3.56
CA ARG A 51 -16.92 -14.61 2.23
C ARG A 51 -17.88 -14.94 1.09
N PHE A 52 -18.89 -15.79 1.33
CA PHE A 52 -19.82 -16.27 0.30
C PHE A 52 -21.15 -15.50 0.30
N GLU A 53 -21.46 -14.73 1.35
CA GLU A 53 -22.50 -13.69 1.30
C GLU A 53 -22.10 -12.55 0.35
#